data_AF-A0A9W7TTU4-F1
#
_entry.id   AF-A0A9W7TTU4-F1
#
_cell.length_a   1.000
_cell.length_b   1.000
_cell.length_c   1.000
_cell.angle_alpha   90.00
_cell.angle_beta   90.00
_cell.angle_gamma   90.00
#
_symmetry.space_group_name_H-M   'P 1'
#
loop_
_entity.id
_entity.type
_entity.pdbx_description
1 polymer ?
#
loop_
_entity_poly.entity_id
_entity_poly.type
_entity_poly.pdbx_seq_one_letter_code
_entity_poly.pdbx_strand_id
1 'polypeptide(L)'
;MVIKTMFSNDSVVRTCVRGTYSCHWSSSRDTRRKTACCGFLFLSFVSILALSWIYVCFIAFNDHGDLNWFIFTKLKTWLNWYMLMMIISAVVATYCLLLLVFGLIHFAIREPLVLHCLHKVLLSLGLLIVTLGTAGFSVKWEEEWHSVEMSFQATAPFLQLGAVVALTLISWLVFQSYHGAKTTACKFFIMMSFLVVSAAVFLCPLVICSPCVTSNLPPKPALVGHRGAPMLAPENTLMSFRRSLQCDVEAFETDVQLSVDKKPFLMHDHGPNFLLRTTDVKNKFTDRGNGTHTSFSWEELQMLNAGYWFLKTDPFWTVSRLTKEEKNQSEEQKVPSLNELLDLAKGHNVSLIFDLKNENNFSEFNDSDSYYTVETIKKSGISPEKIWWLPAEHRHKVSNIEPGFKQVYNIVSDMEEEGGNFLNVKYSSLSAHDIR
;
A
#
# COMPACT_ATOMS: atom_id res chain seq x y z
N MET A 1 23.93 38.43 -13.67
CA MET A 1 25.20 39.03 -13.23
C MET A 1 25.82 38.26 -12.06
N VAL A 2 25.04 37.86 -11.05
CA VAL A 2 25.48 37.08 -9.87
C VAL A 2 26.09 35.69 -10.19
N ILE A 3 25.53 34.93 -11.15
CA ILE A 3 26.09 33.63 -11.57
C ILE A 3 27.44 33.79 -12.30
N LYS A 4 27.64 34.90 -13.02
CA LYS A 4 28.89 35.18 -13.74
C LYS A 4 30.04 35.52 -12.78
N THR A 5 29.75 36.11 -11.62
CA THR A 5 30.73 36.41 -10.57
C THR A 5 31.01 35.23 -9.64
N MET A 6 30.04 34.33 -9.39
CA MET A 6 30.28 33.09 -8.62
C MET A 6 31.19 32.08 -9.35
N PHE A 7 31.27 32.12 -10.69
CA PHE A 7 32.02 31.16 -11.51
C PHE A 7 33.13 31.82 -12.34
N SER A 8 33.96 32.67 -11.72
CA SER A 8 35.25 33.11 -12.28
C SER A 8 36.16 31.91 -12.59
N ASN A 9 37.12 32.06 -13.50
CA ASN A 9 37.90 30.99 -14.13
C ASN A 9 38.63 30.03 -13.16
N ASP A 10 38.86 30.44 -11.90
CA ASP A 10 39.46 29.64 -10.83
C ASP A 10 38.65 29.68 -9.51
N SER A 11 37.32 29.78 -9.59
CA SER A 11 36.49 29.64 -8.38
C SER A 11 36.55 28.21 -7.82
N VAL A 12 36.75 28.08 -6.51
CA VAL A 12 36.71 26.79 -5.77
C VAL A 12 35.49 25.96 -6.17
N VAL A 13 34.35 26.62 -6.38
CA VAL A 13 33.09 26.00 -6.82
C VAL A 13 33.22 25.31 -8.19
N ARG A 14 33.86 25.94 -9.18
CA ARG A 14 34.07 25.33 -10.51
C ARG A 14 34.99 24.11 -10.42
N THR A 15 36.02 24.17 -9.59
CA THR A 15 36.94 23.05 -9.34
C THR A 15 36.24 21.89 -8.63
N CYS A 16 35.42 22.18 -7.62
CA CYS A 16 34.63 21.17 -6.92
C CYS A 16 33.64 20.47 -7.86
N VAL A 17 32.88 21.24 -8.64
CA VAL A 17 31.91 20.71 -9.60
C VAL A 17 32.61 19.84 -10.67
N ARG A 18 33.75 20.29 -11.20
CA ARG A 18 34.54 19.50 -12.17
C ARG A 18 35.04 18.19 -11.56
N GLY A 19 35.55 18.25 -10.33
CA GLY A 19 36.03 17.09 -9.58
C GLY A 19 34.93 16.06 -9.32
N THR A 20 33.73 16.48 -8.95
CA THR A 20 32.64 15.55 -8.61
C THR A 20 32.04 14.84 -9.82
N TYR A 21 32.00 15.46 -11.01
CA TYR A 21 31.41 14.84 -12.21
C TYR A 21 32.42 14.05 -13.06
N SER A 22 33.66 14.53 -13.12
CA SER A 22 34.70 14.00 -14.01
C SER A 22 35.89 13.37 -13.29
N CYS A 23 35.97 13.49 -11.96
CA CYS A 23 37.14 13.16 -11.12
C CYS A 23 38.44 13.88 -11.53
N HIS A 24 38.34 14.94 -12.34
CA HIS A 24 39.46 15.80 -12.70
C HIS A 24 39.38 17.12 -11.92
N TRP A 25 40.37 17.37 -11.08
CA TRP A 25 40.46 18.57 -10.24
C TRP A 25 41.28 19.70 -10.88
N SER A 26 41.89 19.47 -12.06
CA SER A 26 42.66 20.46 -12.81
C SER A 26 42.09 20.71 -14.22
N SER A 27 42.36 21.88 -14.78
CA SER A 27 41.95 22.28 -16.13
C SER A 27 42.77 21.54 -17.19
N SER A 28 42.34 20.35 -17.60
CA SER A 28 42.91 19.66 -18.76
C SER A 28 42.25 20.13 -20.06
N ARG A 29 43.03 20.75 -20.95
CA ARG A 29 42.65 21.03 -22.34
C ARG A 29 42.83 19.75 -23.16
N ASP A 30 41.86 18.84 -23.13
CA ASP A 30 41.95 17.66 -23.99
C ASP A 30 40.64 17.32 -24.74
N THR A 31 40.84 16.76 -25.92
CA THR A 31 40.07 16.88 -27.15
C THR A 31 38.93 15.86 -27.27
N ARG A 32 38.19 15.58 -26.18
CA ARG A 32 37.15 14.52 -26.16
C ARG A 32 35.72 15.05 -26.15
N ARG A 33 35.34 15.79 -27.20
CA ARG A 33 33.99 16.39 -27.30
C ARG A 33 32.89 15.40 -27.71
N LYS A 34 33.19 14.37 -28.52
CA LYS A 34 32.20 13.38 -29.00
C LYS A 34 31.74 12.40 -27.90
N THR A 35 32.65 11.94 -27.05
CA THR A 35 32.35 10.99 -25.95
C THR A 35 31.52 11.62 -24.83
N ALA A 36 31.59 12.95 -24.67
CA ALA A 36 30.86 13.70 -23.65
C ALA A 36 29.34 13.72 -23.88
N CYS A 37 28.89 13.79 -25.13
CA CYS A 37 27.47 13.82 -25.47
C CYS A 37 26.76 12.47 -25.19
N CYS A 38 27.42 11.36 -25.53
CA CYS A 38 26.90 10.01 -25.27
C CYS A 38 26.77 9.71 -23.77
N GLY A 39 27.75 10.12 -22.95
CA GLY A 39 27.71 9.92 -21.51
C GLY A 39 26.55 10.66 -20.82
N PHE A 40 26.26 11.90 -21.25
CA PHE A 40 25.13 12.66 -20.70
C PHE A 40 23.77 12.12 -21.14
N LEU A 41 23.64 11.63 -22.38
CA LEU A 41 22.43 10.95 -22.85
C LEU A 41 22.16 9.66 -22.06
N PHE A 42 23.21 8.85 -21.84
CA PHE A 42 23.11 7.64 -21.01
C PHE A 42 22.68 7.98 -19.58
N LEU A 43 23.30 8.98 -18.95
CA LEU A 43 22.91 9.46 -17.62
C LEU A 43 21.44 9.91 -17.59
N SER A 44 21.00 10.68 -18.59
CA SER A 44 19.62 11.17 -18.67
C SER A 44 18.63 10.00 -18.79
N PHE A 45 18.93 9.02 -19.64
CA PHE A 45 18.12 7.81 -19.82
C PHE A 45 18.00 7.00 -18.52
N VAL A 46 19.13 6.70 -17.86
CA VAL A 46 19.13 5.95 -16.60
C VAL A 46 18.41 6.73 -15.50
N SER A 47 18.55 8.06 -15.46
CA SER A 47 17.85 8.91 -14.48
C SER A 47 16.34 8.83 -14.65
N ILE A 48 15.83 8.89 -15.89
CA ILE A 48 14.40 8.75 -16.18
C ILE A 48 13.90 7.38 -15.73
N LEU A 49 14.59 6.29 -16.08
CA LEU A 49 14.19 4.95 -15.66
C LEU A 49 14.20 4.78 -14.13
N ALA A 50 15.21 5.33 -13.44
CA ALA A 50 15.28 5.26 -11.99
C ALA A 50 14.13 6.05 -11.32
N LEU A 51 13.75 7.20 -11.89
CA LEU A 51 12.61 8.00 -11.42
C LEU A 51 11.27 7.30 -11.69
N SER A 52 11.11 6.69 -12.87
CA SER A 52 9.92 5.90 -13.17
C SER A 52 9.82 4.69 -12.23
N TRP A 53 10.94 4.02 -11.96
CA TRP A 53 10.97 2.86 -11.06
C TRP A 53 10.62 3.23 -9.63
N ILE A 54 11.22 4.27 -9.06
CA ILE A 54 10.87 4.68 -7.69
C ILE A 54 9.41 5.14 -7.58
N TYR A 55 8.85 5.73 -8.65
CA TYR A 55 7.43 6.04 -8.71
C TYR A 55 6.58 4.77 -8.67
N VAL A 56 6.89 3.77 -9.50
CA VAL A 56 6.21 2.46 -9.47
C VAL A 56 6.27 1.83 -8.07
N CYS A 57 7.45 1.82 -7.45
CA CYS A 57 7.59 1.28 -6.10
C CYS A 57 6.72 2.02 -5.07
N PHE A 58 6.60 3.35 -5.19
CA PHE A 58 5.76 4.16 -4.30
C PHE A 58 4.27 3.86 -4.48
N ILE A 59 3.81 3.62 -5.72
CA ILE A 59 2.41 3.24 -5.96
C ILE A 59 2.11 1.85 -5.41
N ALA A 60 3.06 0.92 -5.55
CA ALA A 60 2.99 -0.42 -4.96
C ALA A 60 3.17 -0.44 -3.42
N PHE A 61 3.15 0.70 -2.74
CA PHE A 61 3.27 0.76 -1.29
C PHE A 61 2.12 0.05 -0.57
N ASN A 62 0.91 0.08 -1.12
CA ASN A 62 -0.24 -0.57 -0.48
C ASN A 62 -0.03 -2.09 -0.33
N ASP A 63 0.70 -2.70 -1.26
CA ASP A 63 0.96 -4.15 -1.28
C ASP A 63 2.33 -4.52 -0.70
N HIS A 64 2.93 -3.63 0.09
CA HIS A 64 4.23 -3.91 0.75
C HIS A 64 4.20 -5.17 1.62
N GLY A 65 3.03 -5.49 2.21
CA GLY A 65 2.81 -6.70 3.01
C GLY A 65 3.02 -7.97 2.17
N ASP A 66 2.47 -8.00 0.96
CA ASP A 66 2.56 -9.14 0.05
C ASP A 66 3.99 -9.37 -0.44
N LEU A 67 4.74 -8.30 -0.74
CA LEU A 67 6.15 -8.40 -1.08
C LEU A 67 6.97 -8.95 0.09
N ASN A 68 6.76 -8.42 1.30
CA ASN A 68 7.45 -8.85 2.50
C ASN A 68 7.17 -10.33 2.79
N TRP A 69 5.90 -10.75 2.68
CA TRP A 69 5.48 -12.13 2.86
C TRP A 69 6.10 -13.05 1.79
N PHE A 70 6.04 -12.67 0.52
CA PHE A 70 6.63 -13.43 -0.58
C PHE A 70 8.11 -13.68 -0.36
N ILE A 71 8.88 -12.66 0.04
CA ILE A 71 10.30 -12.83 0.30
C ILE A 71 10.55 -13.66 1.57
N PHE A 72 9.76 -13.44 2.63
CA PHE A 72 9.81 -14.26 3.84
C PHE A 72 9.61 -15.75 3.54
N THR A 73 8.64 -16.12 2.70
CA THR A 73 8.41 -17.53 2.37
C THR A 73 9.63 -18.21 1.73
N LYS A 74 10.47 -17.44 1.02
CA LYS A 74 11.70 -17.92 0.39
C LYS A 74 12.92 -17.90 1.31
N LEU A 75 13.16 -16.79 1.99
CA LEU A 75 14.37 -16.55 2.80
C LEU A 75 14.22 -16.98 4.26
N LYS A 76 12.99 -17.27 4.70
CA LYS A 76 12.63 -17.63 6.10
C LYS A 76 13.11 -16.62 7.14
N THR A 77 13.37 -15.39 6.72
CA THR A 77 13.81 -14.27 7.56
C THR A 77 12.83 -13.13 7.44
N TRP A 78 12.24 -12.74 8.58
CA TRP A 78 11.30 -11.62 8.62
C TRP A 78 12.08 -10.30 8.65
N LEU A 79 11.97 -9.55 7.57
CA LEU A 79 12.51 -8.20 7.41
C LEU A 79 11.47 -7.39 6.63
N ASN A 80 11.46 -6.08 6.80
CA ASN A 80 10.73 -5.20 5.90
C ASN A 80 11.50 -5.05 4.57
N TRP A 81 11.46 -6.12 3.77
CA TRP A 81 12.12 -6.23 2.48
C TRP A 81 11.68 -5.16 1.48
N TYR A 82 10.41 -4.77 1.53
CA TYR A 82 9.89 -3.64 0.76
C TYR A 82 10.63 -2.35 1.11
N MET A 83 10.81 -2.03 2.40
CA MET A 83 11.56 -0.84 2.80
C MET A 83 13.02 -0.89 2.36
N LEU A 84 13.66 -2.06 2.41
CA LEU A 84 15.02 -2.23 1.89
C LEU A 84 15.08 -1.93 0.37
N MET A 85 14.14 -2.49 -0.40
CA MET A 85 14.01 -2.22 -1.84
C MET A 85 13.79 -0.73 -2.12
N MET A 86 12.94 -0.07 -1.32
CA MET A 86 12.69 1.38 -1.41
C MET A 86 13.95 2.19 -1.14
N ILE A 87 14.71 1.86 -0.10
CA ILE A 87 15.97 2.55 0.21
C ILE A 87 16.97 2.40 -0.93
N ILE A 88 17.15 1.18 -1.45
CA ILE A 88 18.07 0.93 -2.59
C ILE A 88 17.62 1.74 -3.82
N SER A 89 16.33 1.71 -4.14
CA SER A 89 15.75 2.46 -5.28
C SER A 89 15.91 3.97 -5.10
N ALA A 90 15.70 4.48 -3.88
CA ALA A 90 15.88 5.88 -3.53
C ALA A 90 17.34 6.33 -3.64
N VAL A 91 18.29 5.51 -3.20
CA VAL A 91 19.72 5.80 -3.35
C VAL A 91 20.10 5.87 -4.83
N VAL A 92 19.65 4.91 -5.65
CA VAL A 92 19.91 4.91 -7.09
C VAL A 92 19.31 6.14 -7.77
N ALA A 93 18.03 6.44 -7.51
CA ALA A 93 17.35 7.59 -8.10
C ALA A 93 17.98 8.92 -7.68
N THR A 94 18.28 9.09 -6.38
CA THR A 94 18.93 10.30 -5.85
C THR A 94 20.31 10.49 -6.44
N TYR A 95 21.10 9.42 -6.54
CA TYR A 95 22.42 9.46 -7.16
C TYR A 95 22.36 9.87 -8.64
N CYS A 96 21.43 9.31 -9.41
CA CYS A 96 21.22 9.66 -10.81
C CYS A 96 20.78 11.12 -10.97
N LEU A 97 19.82 11.59 -10.16
CA LEU A 97 19.37 12.98 -10.12
C LEU A 97 20.51 13.96 -9.80
N LEU A 98 21.30 13.67 -8.76
CA LEU A 98 22.42 14.53 -8.38
C LEU A 98 23.46 14.63 -9.51
N LEU A 99 23.80 13.50 -10.15
CA LEU A 99 24.68 13.51 -11.32
C LEU A 99 24.08 14.28 -12.49
N LEU A 100 22.77 14.16 -12.74
CA LEU A 100 22.08 14.90 -13.80
C LEU A 100 22.14 16.40 -13.53
N VAL A 101 21.91 16.84 -12.29
CA VAL A 101 22.04 18.23 -11.86
C VAL A 101 23.48 18.71 -12.06
N PHE A 102 24.49 17.95 -11.65
CA PHE A 102 25.89 18.31 -11.90
C PHE A 102 26.21 18.39 -13.39
N GLY A 103 25.65 17.50 -14.22
CA GLY A 103 25.76 17.56 -15.67
C GLY A 103 25.14 18.84 -16.24
N LEU A 104 23.94 19.23 -15.79
CA LEU A 104 23.30 20.48 -16.20
C LEU A 104 24.10 21.72 -15.76
N ILE A 105 24.72 21.70 -14.58
CA ILE A 105 25.61 22.77 -14.10
C ILE A 105 26.88 22.85 -14.96
N HIS A 106 27.51 21.71 -15.27
CA HIS A 106 28.64 21.65 -16.21
C HIS A 106 28.27 22.29 -17.55
N PHE A 107 27.08 21.94 -18.06
CA PHE A 107 26.55 22.49 -19.29
C PHE A 107 26.37 24.01 -19.22
N ALA A 108 25.76 24.52 -18.14
CA ALA A 108 25.54 25.94 -17.90
C ALA A 108 26.84 26.75 -17.88
N ILE A 109 27.90 26.20 -17.25
CA ILE A 109 29.22 26.84 -17.10
C ILE A 109 30.11 26.62 -18.34
N ARG A 110 29.68 25.80 -19.30
CA ARG A 110 30.43 25.39 -20.51
C ARG A 110 31.68 24.54 -20.22
N GLU A 111 31.64 23.77 -19.15
CA GLU A 111 32.63 22.74 -18.84
C GLU A 111 32.36 21.47 -19.68
N PRO A 112 33.39 20.65 -19.97
CA PRO A 112 33.18 19.40 -20.69
C PRO A 112 32.36 18.41 -19.85
N LEU A 113 31.36 17.80 -20.49
CA LEU A 113 30.48 16.76 -19.92
C LEU A 113 31.16 15.37 -19.93
N VAL A 114 32.39 15.27 -19.41
CA VAL A 114 33.11 14.00 -19.36
C VAL A 114 32.74 13.26 -18.10
N LEU A 115 31.88 12.26 -18.25
CA LEU A 115 31.48 11.39 -17.15
C LEU A 115 32.61 10.40 -16.81
N HIS A 116 33.04 10.38 -15.54
CA HIS A 116 34.09 9.47 -15.07
C HIS A 116 33.70 7.99 -15.22
N CYS A 117 34.70 7.10 -15.33
CA CYS A 117 34.49 5.66 -15.47
C CYS A 117 33.70 5.06 -14.30
N LEU A 118 34.00 5.49 -13.07
CA LEU A 118 33.29 5.07 -11.87
C LEU A 118 31.79 5.34 -11.97
N HIS A 119 31.40 6.55 -12.40
CA HIS A 119 29.98 6.88 -12.55
C HIS A 119 29.30 6.06 -13.63
N LYS A 120 30.00 5.72 -14.72
CA LYS A 120 29.45 4.82 -15.75
C LYS A 120 29.17 3.43 -15.17
N VAL A 121 30.09 2.88 -14.38
CA VAL A 121 29.90 1.57 -13.71
C VAL A 121 28.72 1.62 -12.75
N LEU A 122 28.64 2.66 -11.91
CA LEU A 122 27.55 2.84 -10.95
C LEU A 122 26.19 3.05 -11.63
N LEU A 123 26.14 3.79 -12.73
CA LEU A 123 24.92 3.96 -13.53
C LEU A 123 24.49 2.65 -14.20
N SER A 124 25.44 1.85 -14.72
CA SER A 124 25.13 0.53 -15.27
C SER A 124 24.60 -0.43 -14.20
N LEU A 125 25.16 -0.40 -12.99
CA LEU A 125 24.65 -1.17 -11.86
C LEU A 125 23.23 -0.71 -11.46
N GLY A 126 23.01 0.61 -11.38
CA GLY A 126 21.69 1.18 -11.11
C GLY A 126 20.66 0.77 -12.17
N LEU A 127 21.04 0.82 -13.46
CA LEU A 127 20.20 0.37 -14.56
C LEU A 127 19.86 -1.12 -14.45
N LEU A 128 20.82 -1.97 -14.08
CA LEU A 128 20.57 -3.39 -13.84
C LEU A 128 19.55 -3.59 -12.71
N ILE A 129 19.72 -2.90 -11.58
CA ILE A 129 18.79 -2.97 -10.43
C ILE A 129 17.37 -2.56 -10.86
N VAL A 130 17.23 -1.43 -11.56
CA VAL A 130 15.94 -0.92 -12.05
C VAL A 130 15.30 -1.90 -13.02
N THR A 131 16.08 -2.47 -13.94
CA THR A 131 15.58 -3.41 -14.95
C THR A 131 15.11 -4.71 -14.30
N LEU A 132 15.90 -5.28 -13.38
CA LEU A 132 15.53 -6.48 -12.64
C LEU A 132 14.31 -6.25 -11.74
N GLY A 133 14.23 -5.09 -11.08
CA GLY A 133 13.08 -4.70 -10.29
C GLY A 133 11.81 -4.62 -11.13
N THR A 134 11.88 -3.90 -12.26
CA THR A 134 10.74 -3.73 -13.18
C THR A 134 10.29 -5.07 -13.78
N ALA A 135 11.23 -5.94 -14.15
CA ALA A 135 10.92 -7.28 -14.64
C ALA A 135 10.28 -8.15 -13.56
N GLY A 136 10.81 -8.11 -12.33
CA GLY A 136 10.24 -8.83 -11.19
C GLY A 136 8.81 -8.38 -10.87
N PHE A 137 8.58 -7.06 -10.87
CA PHE A 137 7.25 -6.47 -10.72
C PHE A 137 6.29 -6.96 -11.81
N SER A 138 6.71 -6.89 -13.07
CA SER A 138 5.88 -7.28 -14.21
C SER A 138 5.52 -8.77 -14.26
N VAL A 139 6.37 -9.65 -13.70
CA VAL A 139 6.14 -11.11 -13.72
C VAL A 139 5.33 -11.58 -12.51
N LYS A 140 5.37 -10.86 -11.39
CA LYS A 140 4.76 -11.31 -10.12
C LYS A 140 3.60 -10.46 -9.63
N TRP A 141 3.53 -9.21 -10.06
CA TRP A 141 2.51 -8.23 -9.67
C TRP A 141 1.99 -7.53 -10.93
N GLU A 142 1.63 -8.31 -11.96
CA GLU A 142 1.12 -7.77 -13.22
C GLU A 142 -0.15 -6.94 -13.01
N GLU A 143 -1.03 -7.41 -12.12
CA GLU A 143 -2.29 -6.72 -11.75
C GLU A 143 -2.05 -5.29 -11.22
N GLU A 144 -0.92 -5.05 -10.55
CA GLU A 144 -0.59 -3.75 -9.96
C GLU A 144 -0.17 -2.68 -10.99
N TRP A 145 0.06 -3.07 -12.26
CA TRP A 145 0.24 -2.07 -13.32
C TRP A 145 -1.01 -1.20 -13.50
N HIS A 146 -2.20 -1.73 -13.19
CA HIS A 146 -3.42 -0.94 -13.23
C HIS A 146 -3.40 0.18 -12.18
N SER A 147 -2.88 -0.09 -10.98
CA SER A 147 -2.66 0.90 -9.92
C SER A 147 -1.72 2.02 -10.39
N VAL A 148 -0.65 1.68 -11.13
CA VAL A 148 0.28 2.65 -11.72
C VAL A 148 -0.39 3.51 -12.78
N GLU A 149 -1.18 2.92 -13.67
CA GLU A 149 -1.94 3.66 -14.69
C GLU A 149 -2.94 4.63 -14.05
N MET A 150 -3.74 4.14 -13.10
CA MET A 150 -4.71 4.95 -12.36
C MET A 150 -4.02 6.09 -11.60
N SER A 151 -2.86 5.84 -11.02
CA SER A 151 -2.07 6.88 -10.37
C SER A 151 -1.56 7.93 -11.36
N PHE A 152 -1.13 7.54 -12.57
CA PHE A 152 -0.78 8.51 -13.60
C PHE A 152 -1.97 9.37 -14.00
N GLN A 153 -3.17 8.79 -14.17
CA GLN A 153 -4.39 9.56 -14.47
C GLN A 153 -4.76 10.52 -13.33
N ALA A 154 -4.68 10.06 -12.08
CA ALA A 154 -4.95 10.88 -10.90
C ALA A 154 -3.94 12.02 -10.74
N THR A 155 -2.66 11.74 -11.00
CA THR A 155 -1.55 12.69 -10.78
C THR A 155 -1.18 13.53 -12.02
N ALA A 156 -1.73 13.21 -13.19
CA ALA A 156 -1.41 13.86 -14.46
C ALA A 156 -1.50 15.40 -14.42
N PRO A 157 -2.52 16.04 -13.81
CA PRO A 157 -2.56 17.50 -13.70
C PRO A 157 -1.34 18.09 -12.96
N PHE A 158 -0.90 17.43 -11.89
CA PHE A 158 0.26 17.87 -11.12
C PHE A 158 1.58 17.60 -11.84
N LEU A 159 1.68 16.46 -12.55
CA LEU A 159 2.83 16.14 -13.40
C LEU A 159 2.97 17.15 -14.55
N GLN A 160 1.85 17.57 -15.15
CA GLN A 160 1.82 18.59 -16.18
C GLN A 160 2.30 19.94 -15.65
N LEU A 161 1.81 20.36 -14.48
CA LEU A 161 2.27 21.59 -13.82
C LEU A 161 3.77 21.53 -13.54
N GLY A 162 4.26 20.40 -13.02
CA GLY A 162 5.69 20.14 -12.82
C GLY A 162 6.49 20.24 -14.12
N ALA A 163 5.96 19.69 -15.22
CA ALA A 163 6.60 19.79 -16.53
C ALA A 163 6.68 21.23 -17.06
N VAL A 164 5.64 22.05 -16.84
CA VAL A 164 5.67 23.49 -17.20
C VAL A 164 6.76 24.23 -16.41
N VAL A 165 6.85 23.99 -15.10
CA VAL A 165 7.89 24.59 -14.25
C VAL A 165 9.28 24.16 -14.72
N ALA A 166 9.48 22.86 -14.97
CA ALA A 166 10.75 22.32 -15.45
C ALA A 166 11.13 22.93 -16.80
N LEU A 167 10.20 22.97 -17.76
CA LEU A 167 10.39 23.58 -19.08
C LEU A 167 10.80 25.06 -18.97
N THR A 168 10.16 25.80 -18.06
CA THR A 168 10.47 27.20 -17.79
C THR A 168 11.90 27.35 -17.24
N LEU A 169 12.28 26.52 -16.28
CA LEU A 169 13.62 26.54 -15.66
C LEU A 169 14.74 26.16 -16.62
N ILE A 170 14.50 25.22 -17.56
CA ILE A 170 15.51 24.79 -18.54
C ILE A 170 15.55 25.68 -19.79
N SER A 171 14.53 26.50 -20.04
CA SER A 171 14.40 27.31 -21.25
C SER A 171 15.65 28.17 -21.53
N TRP A 172 16.24 28.79 -20.51
CA TRP A 172 17.43 29.62 -20.68
C TRP A 172 18.66 28.80 -21.14
N LEU A 173 18.80 27.54 -20.70
CA LEU A 173 19.85 26.63 -21.16
C LEU A 173 19.64 26.24 -22.62
N VAL A 174 18.39 26.03 -23.03
CA VAL A 174 18.02 25.78 -24.42
C VAL A 174 18.40 26.98 -25.30
N PHE A 175 18.06 28.20 -24.89
CA PHE A 175 18.44 29.42 -25.62
C PHE A 175 19.96 29.62 -25.66
N GLN A 176 20.67 29.34 -24.55
CA GLN A 176 22.14 29.35 -24.53
C GLN A 176 22.72 28.34 -25.53
N SER A 177 22.12 27.16 -25.66
CA SER A 177 22.49 26.12 -26.63
C SER A 177 22.25 26.59 -28.07
N TYR A 178 21.09 27.20 -28.32
CA TYR A 178 20.70 27.75 -29.61
C TYR A 178 21.68 28.83 -30.08
N HIS A 179 22.03 29.78 -29.20
CA HIS A 179 23.00 30.82 -29.52
C HIS A 179 24.43 30.27 -29.66
N GLY A 180 24.77 29.17 -28.98
CA GLY A 180 26.07 28.50 -29.08
C GLY A 180 26.23 27.55 -30.28
N ALA A 181 25.15 27.18 -30.96
CA ALA A 181 25.18 26.25 -32.08
C ALA A 181 25.85 26.87 -33.32
N LYS A 182 26.76 26.10 -33.95
CA LYS A 182 27.57 26.55 -35.09
C LYS A 182 26.85 26.47 -36.44
N THR A 183 25.92 25.53 -36.60
CA THR A 183 25.24 25.27 -37.87
C THR A 183 23.76 25.64 -37.77
N THR A 184 23.18 26.09 -38.89
CA THR A 184 21.74 26.38 -39.01
C THR A 184 20.90 25.14 -38.71
N ALA A 185 21.36 23.97 -39.14
CA ALA A 185 20.71 22.69 -38.84
C ALA A 185 20.61 22.44 -37.32
N CYS A 186 21.70 22.60 -36.56
CA CYS A 186 21.65 22.42 -35.10
C CYS A 186 20.73 23.44 -34.41
N LYS A 187 20.73 24.70 -34.87
CA LYS A 187 19.82 25.73 -34.35
C LYS A 187 18.36 25.36 -34.59
N PHE A 188 18.04 24.89 -35.80
CA PHE A 188 16.72 24.40 -36.16
C PHE A 188 16.30 23.23 -35.27
N PHE A 189 17.14 22.20 -35.12
CA PHE A 189 16.82 21.05 -34.27
C PHE A 189 16.58 21.44 -32.79
N ILE A 190 17.42 22.30 -32.21
CA ILE A 190 17.25 22.74 -30.82
C ILE A 190 15.91 23.47 -30.65
N MET A 191 15.61 24.42 -31.54
CA MET A 191 14.38 25.21 -31.46
C MET A 191 13.13 24.36 -31.72
N MET A 192 13.17 23.50 -32.74
CA MET A 192 12.05 22.62 -33.06
C MET A 192 11.74 21.64 -31.94
N SER A 193 12.77 21.01 -31.35
CA SER A 193 12.57 20.11 -30.20
C SER A 193 11.95 20.86 -29.02
N PHE A 194 12.43 22.07 -28.72
CA PHE A 194 11.87 22.89 -27.64
C PHE A 194 10.40 23.26 -27.91
N LEU A 195 10.07 23.66 -29.13
CA LEU A 195 8.69 23.99 -29.51
C LEU A 195 7.77 22.77 -29.45
N VAL A 196 8.20 21.60 -29.93
CA VAL A 196 7.43 20.35 -29.89
C VAL A 196 7.18 19.92 -28.44
N VAL A 197 8.23 19.92 -27.59
CA VAL A 197 8.08 19.58 -26.17
C VAL A 197 7.18 20.60 -25.45
N SER A 198 7.34 21.88 -25.74
CA SER A 198 6.48 22.93 -25.18
C SER A 198 5.02 22.72 -25.59
N ALA A 199 4.75 22.53 -26.88
CA ALA A 199 3.41 22.26 -27.38
C ALA A 199 2.82 21.00 -26.72
N ALA A 200 3.60 19.92 -26.60
CA ALA A 200 3.14 18.69 -25.94
C ALA A 200 2.74 18.96 -24.47
N VAL A 201 3.58 19.66 -23.70
CA VAL A 201 3.31 19.96 -22.28
C VAL A 201 2.10 20.89 -22.10
N PHE A 202 1.95 21.91 -22.96
CA PHE A 202 0.85 22.87 -22.87
C PHE A 202 -0.47 22.36 -23.45
N LEU A 203 -0.43 21.40 -24.39
CA LEU A 203 -1.63 20.78 -24.97
C LEU A 203 -2.05 19.50 -24.23
N CYS A 204 -1.17 18.88 -23.44
CA CYS A 204 -1.48 17.71 -22.61
C CYS A 204 -2.76 17.86 -21.75
N PRO A 205 -3.08 19.02 -21.14
CA PRO A 205 -4.32 19.20 -20.40
C PRO A 205 -5.59 18.88 -21.20
N LEU A 206 -5.58 19.00 -22.53
CA LEU A 206 -6.73 18.69 -23.38
C LEU A 206 -7.05 17.19 -23.44
N VAL A 207 -6.09 16.33 -23.08
CA VAL A 207 -6.22 14.86 -23.11
C VAL A 207 -6.17 14.21 -21.73
N ILE A 208 -5.85 14.98 -20.68
CA ILE A 208 -5.81 14.46 -19.30
C ILE A 208 -7.25 14.23 -18.81
N CYS A 209 -7.61 12.95 -18.67
CA CYS A 209 -8.82 12.53 -17.96
C CYS A 209 -8.42 12.12 -16.54
N SER A 210 -8.59 13.02 -15.57
CA SER A 210 -8.27 12.74 -14.17
C SER A 210 -9.54 12.46 -13.36
N PRO A 211 -9.62 11.31 -12.66
CA PRO A 211 -10.69 11.03 -11.70
C PRO A 211 -10.83 12.11 -10.61
N CYS A 212 -9.73 12.82 -10.30
CA CYS A 212 -9.70 13.84 -9.26
C CYS A 212 -10.32 15.19 -9.69
N VAL A 213 -10.57 15.38 -10.99
CA VAL A 213 -11.09 16.65 -11.56
C VAL A 213 -12.48 16.47 -12.18
N THR A 214 -12.95 15.22 -12.37
CA THR A 214 -14.31 14.93 -12.82
C THR A 214 -15.32 15.09 -11.67
N SER A 215 -16.47 15.69 -11.98
CA SER A 215 -17.57 15.89 -11.01
C SER A 215 -18.51 14.70 -10.89
N ASN A 216 -18.39 13.70 -11.76
CA ASN A 216 -19.29 12.55 -11.83
C ASN A 216 -18.57 11.28 -11.37
N LEU A 217 -18.22 11.22 -10.08
CA LEU A 217 -17.74 9.99 -9.46
C LEU A 217 -18.92 9.12 -9.03
N PRO A 218 -18.80 7.78 -9.12
CA PRO A 218 -19.79 6.89 -8.51
C PRO A 218 -19.86 7.12 -6.99
N PRO A 219 -20.94 6.67 -6.32
CA PRO A 219 -21.01 6.73 -4.87
C PRO A 219 -19.77 6.07 -4.25
N LYS A 220 -19.26 6.66 -3.17
CA LYS A 220 -18.13 6.10 -2.41
C LYS A 220 -18.50 4.67 -1.98
N PRO A 221 -17.59 3.68 -2.15
CA PRO A 221 -17.81 2.34 -1.63
C PRO A 221 -18.09 2.36 -0.13
N ALA A 222 -19.02 1.51 0.30
CA ALA A 222 -19.28 1.29 1.73
C ALA A 222 -18.03 0.70 2.40
N LEU A 223 -17.82 1.02 3.68
CA LEU A 223 -16.70 0.51 4.45
C LEU A 223 -17.15 -0.61 5.38
N VAL A 224 -16.37 -1.68 5.43
CA VAL A 224 -16.57 -2.79 6.37
C VAL A 224 -15.38 -2.83 7.32
N GLY A 225 -15.65 -2.74 8.62
CA GLY A 225 -14.61 -2.74 9.64
C GLY A 225 -14.09 -4.15 9.93
N HIS A 226 -13.07 -4.59 9.20
CA HIS A 226 -12.39 -5.89 9.40
C HIS A 226 -11.85 -6.01 10.81
N ARG A 227 -12.46 -6.87 11.63
CA ARG A 227 -12.23 -7.02 13.08
C ARG A 227 -12.37 -5.71 13.87
N GLY A 228 -13.24 -4.82 13.37
CA GLY A 228 -13.38 -3.43 13.79
C GLY A 228 -12.42 -2.50 13.06
N ALA A 229 -11.51 -1.85 13.79
CA ALA A 229 -10.47 -0.96 13.29
C ALA A 229 -9.09 -1.37 13.89
N PRO A 230 -8.49 -2.48 13.43
CA PRO A 230 -7.31 -3.10 14.03
C PRO A 230 -6.05 -2.23 13.99
N MET A 231 -6.02 -1.23 13.08
CA MET A 231 -4.94 -0.25 13.05
C MET A 231 -5.06 0.82 14.17
N LEU A 232 -6.24 0.98 14.77
CA LEU A 232 -6.53 2.01 15.76
C LEU A 232 -6.78 1.46 17.17
N ALA A 233 -7.09 0.16 17.28
CA ALA A 233 -7.44 -0.51 18.52
C ALA A 233 -7.19 -2.03 18.40
N PRO A 234 -7.07 -2.76 19.53
CA PRO A 234 -6.86 -4.20 19.51
C PRO A 234 -8.00 -4.93 18.77
N GLU A 235 -7.66 -5.72 17.75
CA GLU A 235 -8.62 -6.43 16.89
C GLU A 235 -9.65 -7.27 17.68
N ASN A 236 -10.88 -7.41 17.15
CA ASN A 236 -11.96 -8.18 17.76
C ASN A 236 -12.25 -7.80 19.23
N THR A 237 -12.15 -6.51 19.58
CA THR A 237 -12.57 -5.95 20.87
C THR A 237 -13.66 -4.90 20.69
N LEU A 238 -14.47 -4.64 21.72
CA LEU A 238 -15.48 -3.57 21.66
C LEU A 238 -14.87 -2.18 21.42
N MET A 239 -13.64 -1.93 21.88
CA MET A 239 -12.90 -0.72 21.53
C MET A 239 -12.65 -0.62 20.02
N SER A 240 -12.26 -1.72 19.37
CA SER A 240 -12.02 -1.77 17.92
C SER A 240 -13.29 -1.52 17.12
N PHE A 241 -14.42 -2.12 17.49
CA PHE A 241 -15.69 -1.87 16.82
C PHE A 241 -16.22 -0.44 17.06
N ARG A 242 -16.04 0.11 18.26
CA ARG A 242 -16.38 1.53 18.52
C ARG A 242 -15.50 2.49 17.71
N ARG A 243 -14.26 2.12 17.42
CA ARG A 243 -13.39 2.91 16.54
C ARG A 243 -13.84 2.85 15.10
N SER A 244 -14.23 1.69 14.59
CA SER A 244 -14.73 1.60 13.21
C SER A 244 -16.02 2.39 12.99
N LEU A 245 -16.87 2.55 14.01
CA LEU A 245 -18.03 3.47 13.93
C LEU A 245 -17.64 4.92 13.58
N GLN A 246 -16.47 5.38 14.00
CA GLN A 246 -15.97 6.74 13.68
C GLN A 246 -15.54 6.86 12.21
N CYS A 247 -15.51 5.76 11.46
CA CYS A 247 -15.17 5.70 10.05
C CYS A 247 -16.39 5.46 9.15
N ASP A 248 -17.62 5.62 9.67
CA ASP A 248 -18.88 5.40 8.94
C ASP A 248 -18.95 4.02 8.26
N VAL A 249 -18.63 2.96 9.01
CA VAL A 249 -18.74 1.58 8.51
C VAL A 249 -20.20 1.15 8.36
N GLU A 250 -20.50 0.49 7.26
CA GLU A 250 -21.79 -0.14 6.97
C GLU A 250 -21.96 -1.45 7.74
N ALA A 251 -20.84 -2.15 7.96
CA ALA A 251 -20.81 -3.41 8.69
C ALA A 251 -19.56 -3.55 9.57
N PHE A 252 -19.72 -4.26 10.68
CA PHE A 252 -18.61 -4.87 11.41
C PHE A 252 -18.31 -6.22 10.81
N GLU A 253 -17.04 -6.47 10.51
CA GLU A 253 -16.57 -7.82 10.22
C GLU A 253 -15.87 -8.39 11.45
N THR A 254 -16.07 -9.68 11.71
CA THR A 254 -15.47 -10.37 12.85
C THR A 254 -15.34 -11.87 12.61
N ASP A 255 -14.72 -12.56 13.56
CA ASP A 255 -14.45 -13.98 13.54
C ASP A 255 -15.10 -14.61 14.76
N VAL A 256 -15.99 -15.59 14.57
CA VAL A 256 -16.74 -16.23 15.66
C VAL A 256 -16.21 -17.63 15.91
N GLN A 257 -16.10 -17.97 17.20
CA GLN A 257 -15.77 -19.30 17.72
C GLN A 257 -16.67 -19.65 18.89
N LEU A 258 -16.77 -20.95 19.21
CA LEU A 258 -17.50 -21.45 20.37
C LEU A 258 -16.57 -21.81 21.53
N SER A 259 -16.95 -21.40 22.74
CA SER A 259 -16.35 -21.93 23.97
C SER A 259 -16.78 -23.39 24.20
N VAL A 260 -16.17 -24.07 25.18
CA VAL A 260 -16.53 -25.47 25.50
C VAL A 260 -17.98 -25.61 25.99
N ASP A 261 -18.51 -24.57 26.61
CA ASP A 261 -19.89 -24.42 27.06
C ASP A 261 -20.80 -23.79 25.99
N LYS A 262 -20.36 -23.81 24.73
CA LYS A 262 -21.11 -23.44 23.52
C LYS A 262 -21.59 -21.98 23.52
N LYS A 263 -20.78 -21.07 24.07
CA LYS A 263 -21.00 -19.62 23.97
C LYS A 263 -20.20 -19.04 22.80
N PRO A 264 -20.85 -18.37 21.82
CA PRO A 264 -20.14 -17.69 20.76
C PRO A 264 -19.36 -16.47 21.25
N PHE A 265 -18.07 -16.41 20.89
CA PHE A 265 -17.15 -15.32 21.22
C PHE A 265 -16.32 -14.90 20.00
N LEU A 266 -15.70 -13.72 20.08
CA LEU A 266 -14.95 -13.15 18.95
C LEU A 266 -13.47 -13.44 19.06
N MET A 267 -12.91 -14.13 18.06
CA MET A 267 -11.48 -14.44 17.98
C MET A 267 -11.10 -14.94 16.60
N HIS A 268 -10.04 -14.35 16.03
CA HIS A 268 -9.58 -14.67 14.68
C HIS A 268 -8.80 -15.98 14.60
N ASP A 269 -7.76 -16.09 15.42
CA ASP A 269 -6.85 -17.23 15.37
C ASP A 269 -7.62 -18.48 15.81
N HIS A 270 -7.25 -19.66 15.32
CA HIS A 270 -7.88 -20.94 15.67
C HIS A 270 -6.82 -22.03 15.88
N GLY A 271 -7.26 -23.20 16.35
CA GLY A 271 -6.37 -24.34 16.61
C GLY A 271 -5.64 -24.25 17.96
N PRO A 272 -4.47 -24.91 18.11
CA PRO A 272 -3.83 -25.13 19.41
C PRO A 272 -3.45 -23.93 20.24
N ASN A 273 -3.23 -22.79 19.59
CA ASN A 273 -2.50 -21.65 20.14
C ASN A 273 -3.28 -20.34 19.91
N PHE A 274 -4.58 -20.47 19.71
CA PHE A 274 -5.43 -19.41 19.21
C PHE A 274 -5.49 -18.16 20.11
N LEU A 275 -5.20 -18.33 21.41
CA LEU A 275 -5.18 -17.24 22.39
C LEU A 275 -3.79 -16.58 22.54
N LEU A 276 -2.72 -17.14 21.97
CA LEU A 276 -1.35 -16.73 22.32
C LEU A 276 -0.96 -15.35 21.79
N ARG A 277 -1.50 -14.95 20.63
CA ARG A 277 -1.11 -13.70 19.96
C ARG A 277 -1.78 -12.49 20.57
N THR A 278 -3.06 -12.62 20.90
CA THR A 278 -3.95 -11.50 21.22
C THR A 278 -4.42 -11.49 22.68
N THR A 279 -3.92 -12.38 23.53
CA THR A 279 -4.31 -12.41 24.96
C THR A 279 -3.14 -12.62 25.93
N ASP A 280 -3.40 -12.47 27.22
CA ASP A 280 -2.48 -12.79 28.32
C ASP A 280 -2.62 -14.24 28.85
N VAL A 281 -3.19 -15.17 28.06
CA VAL A 281 -3.45 -16.57 28.46
C VAL A 281 -2.25 -17.27 29.11
N LYS A 282 -1.02 -17.03 28.61
CA LYS A 282 0.21 -17.62 29.16
C LYS A 282 0.48 -17.21 30.60
N ASN A 283 0.09 -15.99 30.97
CA ASN A 283 0.30 -15.44 32.31
C ASN A 283 -0.86 -15.82 33.24
N LYS A 284 -2.07 -15.95 32.70
CA LYS A 284 -3.28 -16.27 33.47
C LYS A 284 -3.44 -17.76 33.78
N PHE A 285 -3.08 -18.62 32.84
CA PHE A 285 -3.27 -20.07 32.93
C PHE A 285 -1.93 -20.79 32.78
N THR A 286 -1.00 -20.55 33.71
CA THR A 286 0.36 -21.13 33.72
C THR A 286 0.36 -22.65 33.81
N ASP A 287 -0.64 -23.22 34.50
CA ASP A 287 -0.69 -24.63 34.84
C ASP A 287 -1.20 -25.50 33.68
N ARG A 288 -1.73 -24.87 32.62
CA ARG A 288 -2.13 -25.57 31.38
C ARG A 288 -0.95 -25.97 30.48
N GLY A 289 0.28 -25.65 30.91
CA GLY A 289 1.53 -26.03 30.25
C GLY A 289 1.72 -25.39 28.87
N ASN A 290 2.79 -25.78 28.15
CA ASN A 290 3.00 -25.46 26.73
C ASN A 290 2.08 -26.30 25.80
N GLY A 291 1.00 -26.88 26.34
CA GLY A 291 0.09 -27.77 25.62
C GLY A 291 -0.92 -27.00 24.76
N THR A 292 -1.63 -27.76 23.93
CA THR A 292 -2.74 -27.34 23.08
C THR A 292 -3.80 -26.59 23.93
N HIS A 293 -3.87 -25.27 23.80
CA HIS A 293 -4.91 -24.41 24.36
C HIS A 293 -6.19 -24.54 23.54
N THR A 294 -6.84 -25.72 23.54
CA THR A 294 -7.97 -26.01 22.64
C THR A 294 -9.35 -25.87 23.28
N SER A 295 -9.43 -25.76 24.61
CA SER A 295 -10.70 -25.84 25.34
C SER A 295 -10.73 -24.84 26.49
N PHE A 296 -11.58 -23.81 26.38
CA PHE A 296 -11.82 -22.81 27.43
C PHE A 296 -13.32 -22.61 27.62
N SER A 297 -13.77 -22.50 28.88
CA SER A 297 -15.12 -22.03 29.17
C SER A 297 -15.25 -20.54 28.92
N TRP A 298 -16.48 -20.08 28.76
CA TRP A 298 -16.76 -18.65 28.61
C TRP A 298 -16.22 -17.84 29.80
N GLU A 299 -16.40 -18.32 31.03
CA GLU A 299 -15.90 -17.65 32.23
C GLU A 299 -14.38 -17.51 32.20
N GLU A 300 -13.66 -18.54 31.74
CA GLU A 300 -12.21 -18.50 31.60
C GLU A 300 -11.76 -17.50 30.54
N LEU A 301 -12.46 -17.45 29.39
CA LEU A 301 -12.20 -16.49 28.32
C LEU A 301 -12.41 -15.04 28.79
N GLN A 302 -13.44 -14.78 29.60
CA GLN A 302 -13.70 -13.44 30.16
C GLN A 302 -12.62 -12.95 31.13
N MET A 303 -11.83 -13.86 31.73
CA MET A 303 -10.71 -13.47 32.60
C MET A 303 -9.54 -12.88 31.83
N LEU A 304 -9.39 -13.25 30.55
CA LEU A 304 -8.26 -12.86 29.71
C LEU A 304 -8.29 -11.37 29.36
N ASN A 305 -7.11 -10.76 29.30
CA ASN A 305 -6.91 -9.45 28.71
C ASN A 305 -6.72 -9.61 27.19
N ALA A 306 -7.49 -8.86 26.38
CA ALA A 306 -7.44 -8.93 24.92
C ALA A 306 -6.88 -7.66 24.25
N GLY A 307 -6.30 -6.72 25.02
CA GLY A 307 -5.88 -5.42 24.47
C GLY A 307 -4.49 -4.92 24.87
N TYR A 308 -3.87 -5.44 25.93
CA TYR A 308 -2.50 -5.07 26.31
C TYR A 308 -1.46 -5.47 25.24
N TRP A 309 -1.69 -6.59 24.54
CA TRP A 309 -0.80 -7.06 23.48
C TRP A 309 -0.62 -6.02 22.37
N PHE A 310 -1.66 -5.24 22.06
CA PHE A 310 -1.64 -4.22 21.02
C PHE A 310 -0.67 -3.11 21.38
N LEU A 311 -0.68 -2.65 22.64
CA LEU A 311 0.24 -1.63 23.14
C LEU A 311 1.69 -2.12 23.20
N LYS A 312 1.87 -3.39 23.60
CA LYS A 312 3.20 -3.99 23.76
C LYS A 312 3.87 -4.28 22.42
N THR A 313 3.11 -4.83 21.47
CA THR A 313 3.63 -5.28 20.17
C THR A 313 3.66 -4.15 19.16
N ASP A 314 2.75 -3.18 19.26
CA ASP A 314 2.54 -2.09 18.30
C ASP A 314 2.52 -2.59 16.84
N PRO A 315 1.59 -3.50 16.49
CA PRO A 315 1.63 -4.27 15.24
C PRO A 315 1.57 -3.39 13.98
N PHE A 316 1.04 -2.17 14.09
CA PHE A 316 0.86 -1.23 12.99
C PHE A 316 1.64 0.09 13.18
N TRP A 317 2.51 0.20 14.19
CA TRP A 317 3.22 1.43 14.55
C TRP A 317 2.30 2.64 14.83
N THR A 318 1.12 2.37 15.37
CA THR A 318 0.07 3.37 15.63
C THR A 318 -0.12 3.69 17.10
N VAL A 319 0.47 2.90 18.02
CA VAL A 319 0.31 3.11 19.48
C VAL A 319 0.80 4.49 19.94
N SER A 320 1.79 5.07 19.25
CA SER A 320 2.27 6.44 19.50
C SER A 320 1.22 7.52 19.28
N ARG A 321 0.18 7.24 18.49
CA ARG A 321 -0.93 8.16 18.18
C ARG A 321 -2.05 8.11 19.20
N LEU A 322 -2.06 7.11 20.09
CA LEU A 322 -3.08 6.97 21.12
C LEU A 322 -2.85 7.92 22.30
N THR A 323 -3.93 8.54 22.80
CA THR A 323 -3.91 9.28 24.06
C THR A 323 -3.70 8.34 25.25
N LYS A 324 -3.42 8.91 26.42
CA LYS A 324 -3.24 8.11 27.65
C LYS A 324 -4.51 7.35 28.02
N GLU A 325 -5.67 7.98 27.86
CA GLU A 325 -6.98 7.41 28.14
C GLU A 325 -7.29 6.26 27.20
N GLU A 326 -6.96 6.40 25.91
CA GLU A 326 -7.13 5.34 24.91
C GLU A 326 -6.22 4.15 25.19
N LYS A 327 -4.99 4.39 25.68
CA LYS A 327 -4.10 3.33 26.13
C LYS A 327 -4.68 2.59 27.33
N ASN A 328 -5.15 3.29 28.35
CA ASN A 328 -5.81 2.68 29.50
C ASN A 328 -7.04 1.84 29.06
N GLN A 329 -7.86 2.38 28.16
CA GLN A 329 -9.01 1.66 27.61
C GLN A 329 -8.59 0.38 26.86
N SER A 330 -7.49 0.42 26.12
CA SER A 330 -6.92 -0.75 25.46
C SER A 330 -6.48 -1.81 26.48
N GLU A 331 -5.85 -1.41 27.57
CA GLU A 331 -5.45 -2.32 28.66
C GLU A 331 -6.64 -2.95 29.40
N GLU A 332 -7.83 -2.39 29.29
CA GLU A 332 -9.03 -2.92 29.94
C GLU A 332 -9.83 -3.88 29.04
N GLN A 333 -9.46 -4.03 27.76
CA GLN A 333 -10.24 -4.87 26.84
C GLN A 333 -10.20 -6.36 27.21
N LYS A 334 -11.34 -7.00 27.00
CA LYS A 334 -11.60 -8.44 27.20
C LYS A 334 -11.94 -9.10 25.88
N VAL A 335 -11.92 -10.44 25.86
CA VAL A 335 -12.49 -11.23 24.75
C VAL A 335 -14.00 -11.02 24.77
N PRO A 336 -14.60 -10.40 23.75
CA PRO A 336 -16.04 -10.13 23.74
C PRO A 336 -16.83 -11.35 23.27
N SER A 337 -18.06 -11.46 23.76
CA SER A 337 -19.06 -12.38 23.24
C SER A 337 -19.64 -11.85 21.93
N LEU A 338 -20.20 -12.74 21.11
CA LEU A 338 -20.98 -12.33 19.95
C LEU A 338 -22.18 -11.46 20.35
N ASN A 339 -22.82 -11.77 21.48
CA ASN A 339 -23.98 -11.00 21.96
C ASN A 339 -23.62 -9.53 22.25
N GLU A 340 -22.47 -9.27 22.86
CA GLU A 340 -22.01 -7.89 23.11
C GLU A 340 -21.80 -7.09 21.82
N LEU A 341 -21.29 -7.73 20.76
CA LEU A 341 -21.15 -7.06 19.46
C LEU A 341 -22.50 -6.85 18.78
N LEU A 342 -23.42 -7.82 18.87
CA LEU A 342 -24.78 -7.69 18.34
C LEU A 342 -25.53 -6.53 19.02
N ASP A 343 -25.39 -6.37 20.33
CA ASP A 343 -25.98 -5.27 21.07
C ASP A 343 -25.38 -3.92 20.64
N LEU A 344 -24.06 -3.85 20.41
CA LEU A 344 -23.41 -2.66 19.87
C LEU A 344 -23.94 -2.32 18.46
N ALA A 345 -24.00 -3.30 17.58
CA ALA A 345 -24.46 -3.10 16.21
C ALA A 345 -25.93 -2.68 16.13
N LYS A 346 -26.80 -3.32 16.92
CA LYS A 346 -28.21 -2.94 17.08
C LYS A 346 -28.35 -1.50 17.58
N GLY A 347 -27.56 -1.10 18.57
CA GLY A 347 -27.56 0.28 19.11
C GLY A 347 -27.13 1.35 18.12
N HIS A 348 -26.32 0.98 17.12
CA HIS A 348 -25.78 1.90 16.10
C HIS A 348 -26.33 1.68 14.69
N ASN A 349 -27.28 0.76 14.52
CA ASN A 349 -27.86 0.38 13.21
C ASN A 349 -26.83 -0.10 12.17
N VAL A 350 -25.77 -0.79 12.63
CA VAL A 350 -24.69 -1.32 11.78
C VAL A 350 -24.92 -2.80 11.47
N SER A 351 -24.52 -3.25 10.28
CA SER A 351 -24.63 -4.66 9.90
C SER A 351 -23.49 -5.51 10.50
N LEU A 352 -23.64 -6.82 10.55
CA LEU A 352 -22.56 -7.75 10.87
C LEU A 352 -22.30 -8.67 9.69
N ILE A 353 -21.02 -8.90 9.39
CA ILE A 353 -20.52 -9.99 8.56
C ILE A 353 -19.49 -10.76 9.40
N PHE A 354 -19.43 -12.08 9.26
CA PHE A 354 -18.49 -12.86 10.08
C PHE A 354 -18.09 -14.18 9.44
N ASP A 355 -16.89 -14.65 9.83
CA ASP A 355 -16.42 -16.01 9.59
C ASP A 355 -16.71 -16.92 10.80
N LEU A 356 -16.97 -18.19 10.54
CA LEU A 356 -16.97 -19.26 11.54
C LEU A 356 -15.69 -20.07 11.42
N LYS A 357 -14.86 -20.11 12.48
CA LYS A 357 -13.51 -20.70 12.36
C LYS A 357 -13.44 -22.21 12.55
N ASN A 358 -14.41 -22.83 13.23
CA ASN A 358 -14.34 -24.25 13.60
C ASN A 358 -15.49 -25.10 13.02
N GLU A 359 -16.25 -24.60 12.06
CA GLU A 359 -17.45 -25.28 11.51
C GLU A 359 -17.14 -26.68 10.98
N ASN A 360 -15.99 -26.89 10.32
CA ASN A 360 -15.58 -28.17 9.75
C ASN A 360 -15.33 -29.28 10.78
N ASN A 361 -15.32 -28.95 12.08
CA ASN A 361 -15.13 -29.93 13.15
C ASN A 361 -16.43 -30.64 13.55
N PHE A 362 -17.59 -30.23 13.02
CA PHE A 362 -18.90 -30.77 13.37
C PHE A 362 -19.54 -31.50 12.19
N SER A 363 -20.03 -32.72 12.42
CA SER A 363 -20.77 -33.50 11.41
C SER A 363 -22.27 -33.19 11.40
N GLU A 364 -22.81 -32.68 12.51
CA GLU A 364 -24.23 -32.42 12.70
C GLU A 364 -24.48 -30.93 12.97
N PHE A 365 -25.48 -30.37 12.28
CA PHE A 365 -25.85 -28.96 12.42
C PHE A 365 -26.23 -28.58 13.85
N ASN A 366 -26.96 -29.43 14.57
CA ASN A 366 -27.49 -29.08 15.90
C ASN A 366 -26.43 -28.95 17.00
N ASP A 367 -25.17 -29.29 16.71
CA ASP A 367 -24.03 -29.07 17.61
C ASP A 367 -22.95 -28.15 17.00
N SER A 368 -23.23 -27.54 15.84
CA SER A 368 -22.24 -26.79 15.07
C SER A 368 -22.16 -25.31 15.45
N ASP A 369 -21.05 -24.67 15.05
CA ASP A 369 -20.82 -23.22 15.22
C ASP A 369 -21.99 -22.42 14.62
N SER A 370 -22.49 -22.83 13.45
CA SER A 370 -23.63 -22.21 12.77
C SER A 370 -24.89 -22.20 13.63
N TYR A 371 -25.27 -23.33 14.23
CA TYR A 371 -26.49 -23.42 15.03
C TYR A 371 -26.46 -22.50 16.26
N TYR A 372 -25.38 -22.57 17.06
CA TYR A 372 -25.26 -21.74 18.27
C TYR A 372 -25.10 -20.25 17.95
N THR A 373 -24.49 -19.93 16.80
CA THR A 373 -24.38 -18.55 16.29
C THR A 373 -25.75 -18.01 15.90
N VAL A 374 -26.52 -18.76 15.09
CA VAL A 374 -27.89 -18.37 14.69
C VAL A 374 -28.79 -18.19 15.92
N GLU A 375 -28.74 -19.11 16.88
CA GLU A 375 -29.53 -19.02 18.10
C GLU A 375 -29.17 -17.80 18.95
N THR A 376 -27.87 -17.45 19.03
CA THR A 376 -27.41 -16.23 19.70
C THR A 376 -27.93 -14.98 18.99
N ILE A 377 -27.84 -14.93 17.65
CA ILE A 377 -28.32 -13.81 16.84
C ILE A 377 -29.81 -13.59 17.05
N LYS A 378 -30.63 -14.65 16.95
CA LYS A 378 -32.08 -14.57 17.16
C LYS A 378 -32.43 -14.06 18.55
N LYS A 379 -31.74 -14.55 19.59
CA LYS A 379 -31.95 -14.11 20.97
C LYS A 379 -31.57 -12.66 21.21
N SER A 380 -30.61 -12.11 20.46
CA SER A 380 -30.20 -10.71 20.59
C SER A 380 -31.27 -9.70 20.13
N GLY A 381 -32.22 -10.15 19.30
CA GLY A 381 -33.28 -9.29 18.74
C GLY A 381 -32.78 -8.25 17.73
N ILE A 382 -31.56 -8.40 17.18
CA ILE A 382 -31.13 -7.60 16.04
C ILE A 382 -31.98 -7.94 14.81
N SER A 383 -32.20 -6.96 13.94
CA SER A 383 -32.96 -7.16 12.70
C SER A 383 -32.23 -8.16 11.78
N PRO A 384 -32.89 -9.22 11.29
CA PRO A 384 -32.25 -10.26 10.46
C PRO A 384 -31.52 -9.71 9.22
N GLU A 385 -32.03 -8.66 8.58
CA GLU A 385 -31.44 -8.05 7.39
C GLU A 385 -30.11 -7.31 7.63
N LYS A 386 -29.75 -7.12 8.91
CA LYS A 386 -28.45 -6.60 9.33
C LYS A 386 -27.39 -7.69 9.43
N ILE A 387 -27.75 -8.95 9.24
CA ILE A 387 -26.82 -10.07 9.30
C ILE A 387 -26.46 -10.51 7.89
N TRP A 388 -25.17 -10.45 7.57
CA TRP A 388 -24.59 -10.86 6.31
C TRP A 388 -23.91 -12.22 6.53
N TRP A 389 -24.61 -13.28 6.13
CA TRP A 389 -24.21 -14.66 6.35
C TRP A 389 -23.22 -15.11 5.28
N LEU A 390 -21.94 -15.12 5.64
CA LEU A 390 -20.84 -15.57 4.79
C LEU A 390 -20.61 -17.10 4.79
N PRO A 391 -20.76 -17.84 5.91
CA PRO A 391 -20.45 -19.27 5.95
C PRO A 391 -21.23 -20.09 4.91
N ALA A 392 -20.49 -20.86 4.11
CA ALA A 392 -21.09 -21.75 3.10
C ALA A 392 -21.66 -23.03 3.72
N GLU A 393 -20.98 -23.55 4.74
CA GLU A 393 -21.40 -24.72 5.48
C GLU A 393 -22.78 -24.49 6.12
N HIS A 394 -23.65 -25.47 5.94
CA HIS A 394 -25.04 -25.46 6.44
C HIS A 394 -25.89 -24.25 6.02
N ARG A 395 -25.47 -23.44 5.02
CA ARG A 395 -26.19 -22.24 4.55
C ARG A 395 -27.67 -22.48 4.30
N HIS A 396 -28.02 -23.56 3.59
CA HIS A 396 -29.42 -23.89 3.30
C HIS A 396 -30.24 -24.12 4.59
N LYS A 397 -29.67 -24.73 5.64
CA LYS A 397 -30.36 -24.90 6.93
C LYS A 397 -30.55 -23.56 7.63
N VAL A 398 -29.52 -22.71 7.62
CA VAL A 398 -29.58 -21.38 8.22
C VAL A 398 -30.62 -20.50 7.52
N SER A 399 -30.63 -20.48 6.18
CA SER A 399 -31.61 -19.75 5.37
C SER A 399 -33.05 -20.22 5.63
N ASN A 400 -33.26 -21.52 5.86
CA ASN A 400 -34.58 -22.03 6.26
C ASN A 400 -35.01 -21.61 7.67
N ILE A 401 -34.06 -21.48 8.60
CA ILE A 401 -34.34 -21.07 9.99
C ILE A 401 -34.57 -19.57 10.07
N GLU A 402 -33.76 -18.78 9.37
CA GLU A 402 -33.82 -17.33 9.38
C GLU A 402 -33.62 -16.75 7.97
N PRO A 403 -34.69 -16.73 7.15
CA PRO A 403 -34.62 -16.29 5.75
C PRO A 403 -34.32 -14.80 5.60
N GLY A 404 -34.40 -14.01 6.68
CA GLY A 404 -34.07 -12.59 6.66
C GLY A 404 -32.58 -12.28 6.60
N PHE A 405 -31.70 -13.26 6.83
CA PHE A 405 -30.25 -13.07 6.71
C PHE A 405 -29.84 -12.86 5.25
N LYS A 406 -28.99 -11.85 5.02
CA LYS A 406 -28.40 -11.59 3.70
C LYS A 406 -27.33 -12.63 3.42
N GLN A 407 -27.59 -13.55 2.49
CA GLN A 407 -26.62 -14.57 2.10
C GLN A 407 -25.52 -13.95 1.24
N VAL A 408 -24.26 -14.12 1.66
CA VAL A 408 -23.07 -13.61 0.96
C VAL A 408 -22.23 -14.79 0.48
N TYR A 409 -21.92 -14.79 -0.80
CA TYR A 409 -21.28 -15.90 -1.49
C TYR A 409 -19.83 -15.59 -1.82
N ASN A 410 -18.96 -16.59 -1.77
CA ASN A 410 -17.55 -16.47 -2.17
C ASN A 410 -17.28 -17.02 -3.58
N ILE A 411 -18.29 -17.61 -4.23
CA ILE A 411 -18.22 -18.20 -5.57
C ILE A 411 -19.41 -17.68 -6.37
N VAL A 412 -19.15 -17.19 -7.59
CA VAL A 412 -20.17 -16.59 -8.47
C VAL A 412 -21.23 -17.62 -8.88
N SER A 413 -20.80 -18.83 -9.28
CA SER A 413 -21.73 -19.89 -9.70
C SER A 413 -22.73 -20.26 -8.60
N ASP A 414 -22.26 -20.37 -7.36
CA ASP A 414 -23.09 -20.75 -6.20
C ASP A 414 -24.12 -19.66 -5.91
N MET A 415 -23.71 -18.38 -6.03
CA MET A 415 -24.61 -17.24 -5.90
C MET A 415 -25.71 -17.27 -6.97
N GLU A 416 -25.34 -17.50 -8.23
CA GLU A 416 -26.29 -17.54 -9.35
C GLU A 416 -27.27 -18.71 -9.23
N GLU A 417 -26.77 -19.90 -8.85
CA GLU A 417 -27.59 -21.11 -8.67
C GLU A 417 -28.61 -20.95 -7.54
N GLU A 418 -28.21 -20.30 -6.43
CA GLU A 418 -29.08 -20.06 -5.28
C GLU A 418 -29.92 -18.76 -5.40
N GLY A 419 -29.78 -18.00 -6.49
CA GLY A 419 -30.50 -16.73 -6.70
C GLY A 419 -30.08 -15.61 -5.74
N GLY A 420 -28.85 -15.67 -5.23
CA GLY A 420 -28.23 -14.67 -4.38
C GLY A 420 -27.80 -13.41 -5.14
N ASN A 421 -27.50 -12.34 -4.40
CA ASN A 421 -27.12 -11.04 -4.97
C ASN A 421 -25.91 -10.39 -4.28
N PHE A 422 -25.25 -11.08 -3.34
CA PHE A 422 -24.12 -10.54 -2.59
C PHE A 422 -22.91 -11.46 -2.72
N LEU A 423 -21.78 -10.86 -3.06
CA LEU A 423 -20.53 -11.57 -3.30
C LEU A 423 -19.40 -11.02 -2.41
N ASN A 424 -18.60 -11.90 -1.83
CA ASN A 424 -17.38 -11.58 -1.10
C ASN A 424 -16.19 -12.28 -1.79
N VAL A 425 -15.61 -11.60 -2.77
CA VAL A 425 -14.45 -12.06 -3.54
C VAL A 425 -13.41 -10.95 -3.61
N LYS A 426 -12.19 -11.30 -4.03
CA LYS A 426 -11.17 -10.29 -4.34
C LYS A 426 -11.67 -9.43 -5.50
N TYR A 427 -11.57 -8.11 -5.36
CA TYR A 427 -11.97 -7.20 -6.44
C TYR A 427 -11.22 -7.48 -7.76
N SER A 428 -9.98 -7.98 -7.69
CA SER A 428 -9.18 -8.33 -8.87
C SER A 428 -9.69 -9.57 -9.62
N SER A 429 -10.58 -10.38 -9.02
CA SER A 429 -11.22 -11.51 -9.70
C SER A 429 -12.46 -11.12 -10.49
N LEU A 430 -12.89 -9.85 -10.45
CA LEU A 430 -14.07 -9.34 -11.14
C LEU A 430 -13.66 -8.30 -12.18
N SER A 431 -14.41 -8.20 -13.28
CA SER A 431 -14.18 -7.13 -14.23
C SER A 431 -14.64 -5.79 -13.67
N ALA A 432 -14.10 -4.68 -14.18
CA ALA A 432 -14.59 -3.35 -13.83
C ALA A 432 -16.08 -3.13 -14.22
N HIS A 433 -16.63 -3.96 -15.11
CA HIS A 433 -18.05 -3.96 -15.42
C HIS A 433 -18.86 -4.65 -14.33
N ASP A 434 -18.38 -5.77 -13.78
CA ASP A 434 -19.09 -6.54 -12.74
C ASP A 434 -19.10 -5.83 -11.38
N ILE A 435 -18.11 -4.97 -11.13
CA ILE A 435 -18.02 -4.13 -9.92
C ILE A 435 -19.00 -2.94 -9.98
N ARG A 436 -19.42 -2.53 -11.18
CA ARG A 436 -20.28 -1.35 -11.42
C ARG A 436 -21.74 -1.74 -11.57
#